data_AF-A0A3M1HL71-F1
#
_entry.id   AF-A0A3M1HL71-F1
#
_cell.length_a   1.000
_cell.length_b   1.000
_cell.length_c   1.000
_cell.angle_alpha   90.00
_cell.angle_beta   90.00
_cell.angle_gamma   90.00
#
_symmetry.space_group_name_H-M   'P 1'
#
loop_
_entity.id
_entity.type
_entity.pdbx_description
1 polymer ?
#
loop_
_entity_poly.entity_id
_entity_poly.type
_entity_poly.pdbx_seq_one_letter_code
_entity_poly.pdbx_strand_id
1 'polypeptide(L)'
;MALSPEKLIRQRLNEGKRLFRSFTFGFGFLLFLNLLVLSIFVELILDQALDLGSITRLIWLNSSLIIGILVLFSFVLLPWFRKINDLYIARLMERKYPQFKDSLSTYVDFSSRKEEDYLEIQKALAKRASEVITYVDPVEIIPPKRVFYNFLILVTFFLSFLFYSFIWGRDLG
;
A
#
# COMPACT_ATOMS: atom_id res chain seq x y z
N MET A 1 -25.86 22.59 -2.44
CA MET A 1 -26.19 22.04 -1.11
C MET A 1 -24.88 21.82 -0.37
N ALA A 2 -24.54 22.65 0.63
CA ALA A 2 -23.31 22.44 1.40
C ALA A 2 -23.46 21.16 2.23
N LEU A 3 -22.48 20.24 2.14
CA LEU A 3 -22.43 19.04 2.97
C LEU A 3 -22.30 19.47 4.45
N SER A 4 -22.97 18.75 5.36
CA SER A 4 -22.73 18.98 6.78
C SER A 4 -21.26 18.69 7.12
N PRO A 5 -20.64 19.43 8.07
CA PRO A 5 -19.23 19.25 8.45
C PRO A 5 -18.85 17.79 8.71
N GLU A 6 -19.73 17.06 9.40
CA GLU A 6 -19.56 15.64 9.73
C GLU A 6 -19.54 14.73 8.49
N LYS A 7 -20.44 14.98 7.53
CA LYS A 7 -20.50 14.21 6.28
C LYS A 7 -19.25 14.44 5.45
N LEU A 8 -18.76 15.69 5.41
CA LEU A 8 -17.55 16.05 4.70
C LEU A 8 -16.32 15.36 5.31
N ILE A 9 -16.20 15.35 6.65
CA ILE A 9 -15.13 14.62 7.34
C ILE A 9 -15.18 13.12 7.05
N ARG A 10 -16.36 12.49 7.19
CA ARG A 10 -16.54 11.06 6.91
C ARG A 10 -16.20 10.70 5.47
N GLN A 11 -16.62 11.55 4.51
CA GLN A 11 -16.31 11.35 3.10
C GLN A 11 -14.79 11.35 2.88
N ARG A 12 -14.08 12.35 3.39
CA ARG A 12 -12.62 12.47 3.24
C ARG A 12 -11.86 11.34 3.94
N LEU A 13 -12.30 10.91 5.12
CA LEU A 13 -11.75 9.73 5.80
C LEU A 13 -11.93 8.47 4.95
N ASN A 14 -13.11 8.26 4.36
CA ASN A 14 -13.38 7.13 3.48
C ASN A 14 -12.57 7.16 2.18
N GLU A 15 -12.38 8.34 1.59
CA GLU A 15 -11.49 8.54 0.43
C GLU A 15 -10.05 8.20 0.81
N GLY A 16 -9.55 8.69 1.95
CA GLY A 16 -8.22 8.35 2.47
C GLY A 16 -8.05 6.85 2.71
N LYS A 17 -9.06 6.17 3.28
CA LYS A 17 -9.07 4.71 3.43
C LYS A 17 -8.99 3.99 2.09
N ARG A 18 -9.77 4.43 1.09
CA ARG A 18 -9.79 3.82 -0.24
C ARG A 18 -8.44 3.96 -0.92
N LEU A 19 -7.85 5.15 -0.91
CA LEU A 19 -6.52 5.39 -1.46
C LEU A 19 -5.45 4.58 -0.75
N PHE A 20 -5.49 4.50 0.59
CA PHE A 20 -4.56 3.68 1.35
C PHE A 20 -4.65 2.20 0.97
N ARG A 21 -5.86 1.68 0.77
CA ARG A 21 -6.08 0.31 0.28
C ARG A 21 -5.52 0.12 -1.13
N SER A 22 -5.83 1.01 -2.06
CA SER A 22 -5.33 0.95 -3.44
C SER A 22 -3.80 1.01 -3.49
N PHE A 23 -3.18 1.84 -2.65
CA PHE A 23 -1.72 1.91 -2.55
C PHE A 23 -1.11 0.64 -1.95
N THR A 24 -1.70 0.13 -0.88
CA THR A 24 -1.23 -1.12 -0.24
C THR A 24 -1.34 -2.29 -1.20
N PHE A 25 -2.44 -2.36 -1.96
CA PHE A 25 -2.64 -3.32 -3.04
C PHE A 25 -1.56 -3.20 -4.12
N GLY A 26 -1.35 -2.00 -4.67
CA GLY A 26 -0.35 -1.77 -5.70
C GLY A 26 1.07 -2.11 -5.24
N PHE A 27 1.40 -1.74 -3.99
CA PHE A 27 2.68 -2.08 -3.37
C PHE A 27 2.87 -3.59 -3.21
N GLY A 28 1.86 -4.29 -2.68
CA GLY A 28 1.89 -5.75 -2.51
C GLY A 28 2.00 -6.49 -3.83
N PHE A 29 1.27 -6.04 -4.85
CA PHE A 29 1.33 -6.61 -6.19
C PHE A 29 2.70 -6.39 -6.85
N LEU A 30 3.29 -5.21 -6.73
CA LEU A 30 4.64 -4.94 -7.23
C LEU A 30 5.70 -5.79 -6.52
N LEU A 31 5.58 -6.00 -5.21
CA LEU A 31 6.47 -6.90 -4.48
C LEU A 31 6.36 -8.35 -4.98
N PHE A 32 5.14 -8.82 -5.22
CA PHE A 32 4.90 -10.14 -5.78
C PHE A 32 5.57 -10.28 -7.17
N LEU A 33 5.40 -9.30 -8.06
CA LEU A 33 6.05 -9.33 -9.37
C LEU A 33 7.58 -9.32 -9.27
N ASN A 34 8.14 -8.51 -8.36
CA ASN A 34 9.58 -8.49 -8.11
C ASN A 34 10.09 -9.87 -7.67
N LEU A 35 9.39 -10.52 -6.74
CA LEU A 35 9.75 -11.86 -6.28
C LEU A 35 9.70 -12.89 -7.40
N LEU A 36 8.68 -12.83 -8.25
CA LEU A 36 8.51 -13.75 -9.37
C LEU A 36 9.63 -13.57 -10.42
N VAL A 37 9.89 -12.33 -10.83
CA VAL A 37 10.96 -12.04 -11.80
C VAL A 37 12.32 -12.47 -11.23
N LEU A 38 12.58 -12.14 -9.96
CA LEU A 38 13.82 -12.51 -9.30
C LEU A 38 13.96 -14.04 -9.15
N SER A 39 12.89 -14.75 -8.79
CA SER A 39 12.94 -16.20 -8.61
C SER A 39 13.23 -16.93 -9.92
N ILE A 40 12.61 -16.50 -11.02
CA ILE A 40 12.88 -17.03 -12.36
C ILE A 40 14.31 -16.71 -12.79
N PHE A 41 14.76 -15.47 -12.57
CA PHE A 41 16.10 -15.06 -12.97
C PHE A 41 17.19 -15.85 -12.22
N VAL A 42 17.02 -16.04 -10.91
CA VAL A 42 17.93 -16.87 -10.10
C VAL A 42 17.89 -18.32 -10.54
N GLU A 43 16.71 -18.88 -10.81
CA GLU A 43 16.59 -20.26 -11.30
C GLU A 43 17.35 -20.44 -12.62
N LEU A 44 17.21 -19.50 -13.56
CA LEU A 44 17.89 -19.55 -14.86
C LEU A 44 19.41 -19.50 -14.70
N ILE A 45 19.94 -18.63 -13.84
CA ILE A 45 21.39 -18.56 -13.59
C ILE A 45 21.89 -19.85 -12.94
N LEU A 46 21.17 -20.36 -11.94
CA LEU A 46 21.57 -21.60 -11.24
C LEU A 46 21.49 -22.82 -12.15
N ASP A 47 20.48 -22.88 -13.01
CA ASP A 47 20.31 -23.97 -13.97
C ASP A 47 21.50 -24.05 -14.93
N GLN A 48 21.96 -22.89 -15.41
CA GLN A 48 23.15 -22.80 -16.25
C GLN A 48 24.46 -23.11 -15.50
N ALA A 49 24.56 -22.73 -14.22
CA ALA A 49 25.79 -22.91 -13.46
C ALA A 49 25.98 -24.33 -12.89
N LEU A 50 24.89 -25.02 -12.55
CA LEU A 50 24.92 -26.24 -11.76
C LEU A 50 24.20 -27.44 -12.40
N ASP A 51 23.59 -27.26 -13.59
CA ASP A 51 22.79 -28.28 -14.29
C ASP A 51 21.75 -28.91 -13.35
N LEU A 52 20.80 -28.07 -12.91
CA LEU A 52 19.87 -28.42 -11.85
C LEU A 52 18.94 -29.56 -12.27
N GLY A 53 18.97 -30.67 -11.52
CA GLY A 53 18.06 -31.79 -11.75
C GLY A 53 16.59 -31.40 -11.52
N SER A 54 15.67 -32.08 -12.22
CA SER A 54 14.23 -31.75 -12.26
C SER A 54 13.56 -31.59 -10.89
N ILE A 55 14.02 -32.34 -9.88
CA ILE A 55 13.47 -32.26 -8.51
C ILE A 55 13.80 -30.90 -7.88
N THR A 56 15.01 -30.39 -8.06
CA THR A 56 15.43 -29.10 -7.50
C THR A 56 14.67 -27.94 -8.11
N ARG A 57 14.47 -27.96 -9.44
CA ARG A 57 13.60 -27.00 -10.16
C ARG A 57 12.18 -27.02 -9.60
N LEU A 58 11.62 -28.21 -9.39
CA LEU A 58 10.28 -28.35 -8.83
C LEU A 58 10.16 -27.80 -7.40
N ILE A 59 11.14 -28.07 -6.53
CA ILE A 59 11.17 -27.52 -5.17
C ILE A 59 11.29 -25.99 -5.20
N TRP A 60 12.17 -25.45 -6.05
CA TRP A 60 12.36 -24.01 -6.20
C TRP A 60 11.09 -23.31 -6.66
N LEU A 61 10.47 -23.81 -7.74
CA LEU A 61 9.22 -23.28 -8.27
C LEU A 61 8.10 -23.31 -7.22
N ASN A 62 7.92 -24.42 -6.52
CA ASN A 62 6.89 -24.52 -5.48
C ASN A 62 7.17 -23.59 -4.30
N SER A 63 8.42 -23.49 -3.85
CA SER A 63 8.77 -22.60 -2.74
C SER A 63 8.55 -21.12 -3.10
N SER A 64 8.96 -20.70 -4.30
CA SER A 64 8.74 -19.33 -4.79
C SER A 64 7.25 -19.00 -4.94
N LEU A 65 6.44 -19.95 -5.43
CA LEU A 65 4.98 -19.81 -5.50
C LEU A 65 4.35 -19.67 -4.12
N ILE A 66 4.73 -20.50 -3.14
CA ILE A 66 4.22 -20.42 -1.77
C ILE A 66 4.56 -19.07 -1.15
N ILE A 67 5.82 -18.61 -1.29
CA ILE A 67 6.24 -17.30 -0.80
C ILE A 67 5.46 -16.18 -1.49
N GLY A 68 5.28 -16.27 -2.81
CA GLY A 68 4.48 -15.32 -3.59
C GLY A 68 3.02 -15.24 -3.10
N ILE A 69 2.39 -16.39 -2.86
CA ILE A 69 1.03 -16.48 -2.29
C ILE A 69 0.99 -15.85 -0.90
N LEU A 70 1.98 -16.12 -0.02
CA LEU A 70 2.03 -15.53 1.31
C LEU A 70 2.18 -14.00 1.28
N VAL A 71 2.96 -13.47 0.33
CA VAL A 71 3.09 -12.02 0.13
C VAL A 71 1.78 -11.42 -0.37
N LEU A 72 1.14 -12.01 -1.38
CA LEU A 72 -0.18 -11.56 -1.83
C LEU A 72 -1.20 -11.65 -0.70
N PHE A 73 -1.21 -12.74 0.06
CA PHE A 73 -2.12 -12.88 1.19
C PHE A 73 -1.91 -11.79 2.23
N SER A 74 -0.65 -11.50 2.60
CA SER A 74 -0.32 -10.55 3.65
C SER A 74 -0.53 -9.08 3.23
N PHE A 75 -0.28 -8.73 1.98
CA PHE A 75 -0.32 -7.34 1.50
C PHE A 75 -1.55 -7.00 0.67
N VAL A 76 -2.26 -7.98 0.11
CA VAL A 76 -3.44 -7.76 -0.72
C VAL A 76 -4.70 -8.24 0.00
N LEU A 77 -4.74 -9.51 0.41
CA LEU A 77 -5.96 -10.09 0.99
C LEU A 77 -6.19 -9.61 2.43
N LEU A 78 -5.16 -9.64 3.29
CA LEU A 78 -5.28 -9.26 4.68
C LEU A 78 -5.76 -7.80 4.87
N PRO A 79 -5.24 -6.79 4.13
CA PRO A 79 -5.73 -5.41 4.23
C PRO A 79 -7.13 -5.22 3.65
N TRP A 80 -7.55 -6.09 2.74
CA TRP A 80 -8.91 -6.08 2.18
C TRP A 80 -9.95 -6.46 3.24
N PHE A 81 -9.65 -7.51 4.04
CA PHE A 81 -10.54 -7.98 5.09
C PHE A 81 -10.42 -7.16 6.39
N ARG A 82 -9.29 -6.52 6.66
CA ARG A 82 -9.12 -5.69 7.85
C ARG A 82 -9.86 -4.35 7.73
N LYS A 83 -10.65 -4.02 8.74
CA LYS A 83 -11.25 -2.68 8.90
C LYS A 83 -10.13 -1.70 9.25
N ILE A 84 -9.92 -0.70 8.39
CA ILE A 84 -8.97 0.38 8.66
C ILE A 84 -9.60 1.30 9.70
N ASN A 85 -8.91 1.52 10.82
CA ASN A 85 -9.36 2.40 11.89
C ASN A 85 -9.40 3.86 11.39
N ASP A 86 -10.53 4.54 11.54
CA ASP A 86 -10.68 5.97 11.22
C ASP A 86 -9.65 6.83 11.96
N LEU A 87 -9.34 6.49 13.21
CA LEU A 87 -8.37 7.22 14.02
C LEU A 87 -6.96 7.15 13.43
N TYR A 88 -6.61 6.03 12.81
CA TYR A 88 -5.31 5.89 12.14
C TYR A 88 -5.21 6.82 10.93
N ILE A 89 -6.25 6.90 10.11
CA ILE A 89 -6.29 7.79 8.94
C ILE A 89 -6.32 9.26 9.37
N ALA A 90 -7.09 9.59 10.41
CA ALA A 90 -7.11 10.93 11.00
C ALA A 90 -5.70 11.35 11.44
N ARG A 91 -5.00 10.52 12.21
CA ARG A 91 -3.61 10.81 12.62
C ARG A 91 -2.64 10.93 11.45
N LEU A 92 -2.84 10.12 10.41
CA LEU A 92 -2.02 10.18 9.19
C LEU A 92 -2.22 11.51 8.45
N MET A 93 -3.47 11.98 8.35
CA MET A 93 -3.83 13.30 7.82
C MET A 93 -3.21 14.42 8.67
N GLU A 94 -3.36 14.38 9.99
CA GLU A 94 -2.82 15.42 10.88
C GLU A 94 -1.29 15.51 10.85
N ARG A 95 -0.61 14.37 10.75
CA ARG A 95 0.85 14.33 10.61
C ARG A 95 1.33 15.04 9.34
N LYS A 96 0.54 14.96 8.27
CA LYS A 96 0.84 15.60 6.98
C LYS A 96 0.41 17.07 6.97
N TYR A 97 -0.68 17.39 7.66
CA TYR A 97 -1.29 18.72 7.74
C TYR A 97 -1.39 19.19 9.21
N PRO A 98 -0.34 19.82 9.77
CA PRO A 98 -0.31 20.26 11.17
C PRO A 98 -1.40 21.29 11.54
N GLN A 99 -2.04 21.89 10.54
CA GLN A 99 -3.13 22.86 10.68
C GLN A 99 -4.34 22.31 11.42
N PHE A 100 -4.54 20.99 11.40
CA PHE A 100 -5.61 20.33 12.16
C PHE A 100 -5.46 20.48 13.68
N LYS A 101 -4.23 20.64 14.20
CA LYS A 101 -3.95 20.79 15.65
C LYS A 101 -4.76 19.79 16.52
N ASP A 102 -4.67 18.51 16.17
CA ASP A 102 -5.34 17.36 16.80
C ASP A 102 -6.88 17.34 16.72
N SER A 103 -7.51 18.33 16.09
CA SER A 103 -8.97 18.41 16.04
C SER A 103 -9.64 17.26 15.29
N LEU A 104 -8.97 16.67 14.28
CA LEU A 104 -9.53 15.60 13.46
C LEU A 104 -9.45 14.26 14.19
N SER A 105 -8.31 13.94 14.81
CA SER A 105 -8.17 12.69 15.57
C SER A 105 -8.99 12.73 16.86
N THR A 106 -9.06 13.87 17.54
CA THR A 106 -9.93 14.07 18.72
C THR A 106 -11.41 13.98 18.34
N TYR A 107 -11.84 14.57 17.22
CA TYR A 107 -13.22 14.40 16.72
C TYR A 107 -13.57 12.92 16.47
N VAL A 108 -12.67 12.18 15.82
CA VAL A 108 -12.89 10.75 15.54
C VAL A 108 -12.94 9.91 16.82
N ASP A 109 -12.08 10.20 17.80
CA ASP A 109 -12.09 9.50 19.09
C ASP A 109 -13.41 9.73 19.83
N PHE A 110 -13.87 10.98 19.94
CA PHE A 110 -15.15 11.29 20.57
C PHE A 110 -16.35 10.71 19.82
N SER A 111 -16.35 10.77 18.48
CA SER A 111 -17.42 10.17 17.67
C SER A 111 -17.53 8.65 17.84
N SER A 112 -16.43 7.98 18.21
CA SER A 112 -16.41 6.53 18.47
C SER A 112 -17.04 6.14 19.82
N ARG A 113 -17.01 7.03 20.81
CA ARG A 113 -17.47 6.76 22.20
C ARG A 113 -18.98 6.95 22.41
N LYS A 114 -19.68 7.62 21.49
CA LYS A 114 -21.14 7.86 21.53
C LYS A 114 -21.66 8.44 22.87
N GLU A 115 -20.83 9.19 23.58
CA GLU A 115 -21.24 9.87 24.80
C GLU A 115 -21.97 11.18 24.45
N GLU A 116 -23.22 11.33 24.90
CA GLU A 116 -24.08 12.49 24.62
C GLU A 116 -23.53 13.78 25.23
N ASP A 117 -22.79 13.68 26.33
CA ASP A 117 -22.22 14.83 27.05
C ASP A 117 -21.22 15.65 26.22
N TYR A 118 -20.66 15.08 25.15
CA TYR A 118 -19.64 15.73 24.32
C TYR A 118 -20.20 16.27 23.00
N LEU A 119 -21.51 16.32 22.80
CA LEU A 119 -22.11 16.65 21.51
C LEU A 119 -21.75 18.07 21.02
N GLU A 120 -21.68 19.05 21.93
CA GLU A 120 -21.28 20.42 21.60
C GLU A 120 -19.80 20.51 21.25
N ILE A 121 -18.95 19.82 22.01
CA ILE A 121 -17.50 19.74 21.78
C ILE A 121 -17.24 19.05 20.43
N GLN A 122 -17.95 17.96 20.12
CA GLN A 122 -17.87 17.27 18.84
C GLN A 122 -18.25 18.18 17.68
N LYS A 123 -19.31 18.98 17.80
CA LYS A 123 -19.71 19.95 16.76
C LYS A 123 -18.65 21.04 16.56
N ALA A 124 -18.07 21.55 17.64
CA ALA A 124 -17.00 22.55 17.55
C ALA A 124 -15.74 21.98 16.87
N LEU A 125 -15.33 20.76 17.23
CA LEU A 125 -14.22 20.05 16.60
C LEU A 125 -14.51 19.73 15.13
N ALA A 126 -15.72 19.26 14.82
CA ALA A 126 -16.14 18.97 13.45
C ALA A 126 -16.10 20.23 12.57
N LYS A 127 -16.57 21.37 13.08
CA LYS A 127 -16.51 22.64 12.35
C LYS A 127 -15.06 23.02 12.04
N ARG A 128 -14.19 23.02 13.06
CA ARG A 128 -12.77 23.34 12.91
C ARG A 128 -12.04 22.39 11.95
N ALA A 129 -12.24 21.08 12.09
CA ALA A 129 -11.65 20.10 11.21
C ALA A 129 -12.18 20.25 9.77
N SER A 130 -13.46 20.59 9.59
CA SER A 130 -14.06 20.77 8.26
C SER A 130 -13.50 21.99 7.50
N GLU A 131 -13.06 23.03 8.20
CA GLU A 131 -12.43 24.21 7.60
C GLU A 131 -11.05 23.89 7.00
N VAL A 132 -10.32 22.94 7.59
CA VAL A 132 -8.98 22.53 7.13
C VAL A 132 -9.07 21.42 6.09
N ILE A 133 -9.98 20.46 6.28
CA ILE A 133 -10.06 19.25 5.45
C ILE A 133 -10.52 19.52 4.00
N THR A 134 -11.12 20.68 3.74
CA THR A 134 -11.45 21.15 2.38
C THR A 134 -10.20 21.35 1.52
N TYR A 135 -9.09 21.75 2.12
CA TYR A 135 -7.81 21.99 1.45
C TYR A 135 -6.89 20.77 1.44
N VAL A 136 -7.27 19.69 2.11
CA VAL A 136 -6.47 18.46 2.14
C VAL A 136 -6.62 17.73 0.82
N ASP A 137 -5.51 17.42 0.16
CA ASP A 137 -5.48 16.44 -0.91
C ASP A 137 -5.30 15.03 -0.31
N PRO A 138 -6.26 14.11 -0.50
CA PRO A 138 -6.15 12.73 -0.04
C PRO A 138 -4.95 11.97 -0.63
N VAL A 139 -4.47 12.35 -1.82
CA VAL A 139 -3.36 11.68 -2.51
C VAL A 139 -2.02 11.94 -1.80
N GLU A 140 -1.82 13.14 -1.24
CA GLU A 140 -0.56 13.52 -0.59
C GLU A 140 -0.29 12.83 0.75
N ILE A 141 -1.34 12.22 1.33
CA ILE A 141 -1.27 11.51 2.61
C ILE A 141 -0.36 10.27 2.49
N ILE A 142 -0.23 9.72 1.27
CA ILE A 142 0.46 8.47 1.02
C ILE A 142 1.88 8.77 0.51
N PRO A 143 2.95 8.20 1.12
CA PRO A 143 4.31 8.43 0.67
C PRO A 143 4.60 7.65 -0.64
N PRO A 144 4.71 8.32 -1.81
CA PRO A 144 4.86 7.63 -3.09
C PRO A 144 6.22 6.94 -3.23
N LYS A 145 7.22 7.37 -2.45
CA LYS A 145 8.61 6.90 -2.51
C LYS A 145 8.73 5.38 -2.48
N ARG A 146 7.95 4.70 -1.62
CA ARG A 146 8.05 3.23 -1.47
C ARG A 146 7.58 2.47 -2.70
N VAL A 147 6.47 2.89 -3.31
CA VAL A 147 5.96 2.27 -4.55
C VAL A 147 6.90 2.58 -5.72
N PHE A 148 7.42 3.81 -5.77
CA PHE A 148 8.39 4.21 -6.79
C PHE A 148 9.68 3.38 -6.72
N TYR A 149 10.27 3.20 -5.54
CA TYR A 149 11.46 2.35 -5.39
C TYR A 149 11.18 0.89 -5.76
N ASN A 150 10.05 0.31 -5.36
CA ASN A 150 9.69 -1.05 -5.77
C ASN A 150 9.51 -1.19 -7.29
N PHE A 151 8.95 -0.17 -7.93
CA PHE A 151 8.83 -0.14 -9.38
C PHE A 151 10.20 -0.05 -10.06
N LEU A 152 11.10 0.81 -9.56
CA LEU A 152 12.47 0.91 -10.07
C LEU A 152 13.24 -0.41 -9.92
N ILE A 153 13.09 -1.12 -8.80
CA ILE A 153 13.69 -2.43 -8.60
C ILE A 153 13.18 -3.42 -9.65
N LEU A 154 11.88 -3.43 -9.91
CA LEU A 154 11.27 -4.31 -10.92
C LEU A 154 11.84 -4.03 -12.31
N VAL A 155 11.89 -2.76 -12.71
CA VAL A 155 12.46 -2.34 -13.99
C VAL A 155 13.93 -2.74 -14.09
N THR A 156 14.69 -2.56 -13.01
CA THR A 156 16.11 -2.92 -12.98
C THR A 156 16.31 -4.43 -13.17
N PHE A 157 15.57 -5.27 -12.43
CA PHE A 157 15.65 -6.72 -12.61
C PHE A 157 15.18 -7.16 -13.98
N PHE A 158 14.11 -6.57 -14.49
CA PHE A 158 13.58 -6.90 -15.80
C PHE A 158 14.58 -6.55 -16.92
N LEU A 159 15.20 -5.37 -16.87
CA LEU A 159 16.24 -4.96 -17.83
C LEU A 159 17.48 -5.85 -17.74
N SER A 160 17.93 -6.18 -16.53
CA SER A 160 19.04 -7.11 -16.32
C SER A 160 18.73 -8.50 -16.90
N PHE A 161 17.51 -9.00 -16.69
CA PHE A 161 17.03 -10.26 -17.26
C PHE A 161 17.04 -10.24 -18.78
N LEU A 162 16.50 -9.18 -19.40
CA LEU A 162 16.51 -9.02 -20.87
C LEU A 162 17.92 -8.95 -21.43
N PHE A 163 18.80 -8.18 -20.78
CA PHE A 163 20.19 -8.04 -21.19
C PHE A 163 20.93 -9.39 -21.12
N TYR A 164 20.74 -10.13 -20.02
CA TYR A 164 21.28 -11.47 -19.84
C TYR A 164 20.79 -12.43 -20.92
N SER A 165 19.47 -12.46 -21.15
CA SER A 165 18.83 -13.31 -22.17
C SER A 165 19.30 -12.96 -23.58
N PHE A 166 19.55 -11.68 -23.89
CA PHE A 166 20.03 -11.24 -25.19
C PHE A 166 21.50 -11.60 -25.47
N ILE A 167 22.35 -11.57 -24.45
CA ILE A 167 23.74 -12.03 -24.58
C ILE A 167 23.75 -13.53 -24.83
N TRP A 168 23.10 -14.29 -23.95
CA TRP A 168 23.17 -15.75 -24.00
C TRP A 168 22.35 -16.35 -25.15
N GLY A 169 21.24 -15.72 -25.52
CA GLY A 169 20.42 -16.13 -26.66
C GLY A 169 21.13 -15.98 -28.01
N ARG A 170 22.21 -15.18 -28.08
CA ARG A 170 23.07 -15.10 -29.27
C ARG A 170 24.05 -16.25 -29.39
N ASP A 171 24.38 -16.94 -28.30
CA ASP A 171 25.32 -18.07 -28.32
C ASP A 171 24.64 -19.41 -28.68
N LEU A 172 23.30 -19.43 -28.78
CA LEU A 172 22.49 -20.62 -29.10
C LEU A 172 21.97 -20.66 -30.55
N GLY A 173 22.26 -19.65 -31.37
CA GLY A 173 21.88 -19.58 -32.79
C GLY A 173 23.08 -19.62 -33.71
#